data_AF-A0A3C1JS87-F1
#
_entry.id   AF-A0A3C1JS87-F1
#
_cell.length_a   1.000
_cell.length_b   1.000
_cell.length_c   1.000
_cell.angle_alpha   90.00
_cell.angle_beta   90.00
_cell.angle_gamma   90.00
#
_symmetry.space_group_name_H-M   'P 1'
#
loop_
_entity.id
_entity.type
_entity.pdbx_description
1 polymer ?
#
loop_
_entity_poly.entity_id
_entity_poly.type
_entity_poly.pdbx_seq_one_letter_code
_entity_poly.pdbx_strand_id
1 'polypeptide(L)'
;MTTNNGTADHGTTHRQIDAGIMDPSTDGDLLRHHILDFRQMTQFAEAPWIFDQADGVRLRDTDGHWYIDGLSGVFVASLGYGNTKVIEAIERQLRTLHFAPPLHGTSIPALDLASRLRRLAPEAMQGRHGPGIKILSGGSEATEAALKLARQYWKQAGHPRKYKVIARYGGYHGATMGSLSATGGWERKSVFEPLVPGFLHHHQPHTYMEAFAHLPADEAAEAAGLMAANMVGRMIENEDPETVAAIIVEPMSISAAGFVVPMASYYRRLRELCDKHHVLLIYDEIITGFGRLGEWFGANFYGVAPDLLCCGKGMGGGYVPVSAVIIAGHVWEAFLGDPADRREF
;
A
#
# COMPACT_ATOMS: atom_id res chain seq x y z
N MET A 1 18.39 -34.75 58.63
CA MET A 1 16.98 -34.99 58.24
C MET A 1 16.25 -33.66 58.33
N THR A 2 15.65 -33.04 57.32
CA THR A 2 15.53 -33.25 55.88
C THR A 2 15.00 -31.90 55.39
N THR A 3 15.71 -31.28 54.45
CA THR A 3 15.29 -30.06 53.74
C THR A 3 14.08 -30.38 52.86
N ASN A 4 13.03 -29.56 52.88
CA ASN A 4 11.94 -29.66 51.92
C ASN A 4 11.82 -28.36 51.13
N ASN A 5 12.29 -28.41 49.89
CA ASN A 5 12.15 -27.38 48.87
C ASN A 5 10.73 -27.47 48.29
N GLY A 6 9.94 -26.41 48.44
CA GLY A 6 8.68 -26.25 47.72
C GLY A 6 8.96 -25.75 46.30
N THR A 7 8.91 -26.64 45.31
CA THR A 7 8.86 -26.28 43.90
C THR A 7 7.44 -25.83 43.55
N ALA A 8 7.31 -24.59 43.08
CA ALA A 8 6.07 -24.08 42.51
C ALA A 8 5.84 -24.73 41.14
N ASP A 9 4.75 -25.49 41.05
CA ASP A 9 4.27 -26.11 39.82
C ASP A 9 3.60 -25.03 38.95
N HIS A 10 4.32 -24.54 37.95
CA HIS A 10 3.76 -23.70 36.89
C HIS A 10 3.01 -24.60 35.90
N GLY A 11 1.78 -24.95 36.25
CA GLY A 11 0.86 -25.63 35.35
C GLY A 11 0.56 -24.77 34.13
N THR A 12 1.30 -24.99 33.05
CA THR A 12 0.93 -24.59 31.69
C THR A 12 -0.32 -25.37 31.30
N THR A 13 -1.47 -24.70 31.37
CA THR A 13 -2.70 -25.18 30.74
C THR A 13 -2.49 -25.18 29.22
N HIS A 14 -2.00 -26.30 28.69
CA HIS A 14 -2.16 -26.64 27.30
C HIS A 14 -3.67 -26.59 27.00
N ARG A 15 -4.13 -25.53 26.32
CA ARG A 15 -5.40 -25.60 25.59
C ARG A 15 -5.22 -26.71 24.57
N GLN A 16 -5.79 -27.85 24.88
CA GLN A 16 -6.03 -28.93 23.94
C GLN A 16 -6.88 -28.30 22.82
N ILE A 17 -6.24 -28.00 21.70
CA ILE A 17 -6.92 -27.55 20.49
C ILE A 17 -7.83 -28.72 20.11
N ASP A 18 -9.14 -28.46 19.97
CA ASP A 18 -10.13 -29.49 19.64
C ASP A 18 -9.64 -30.37 18.49
N ALA A 19 -9.76 -31.69 18.69
CA ALA A 19 -9.30 -32.77 17.82
C ALA A 19 -10.11 -32.89 16.51
N GLY A 20 -10.25 -31.77 15.78
CA GLY A 20 -10.89 -31.69 14.47
C GLY A 20 -10.15 -30.82 13.45
N ILE A 21 -9.05 -30.15 13.85
CA ILE A 21 -8.14 -29.51 12.90
C ILE A 21 -7.05 -30.53 12.59
N MET A 22 -7.05 -31.02 11.34
CA MET A 22 -6.12 -32.02 10.83
C MET A 22 -4.67 -31.70 11.20
N ASP A 23 -3.91 -32.73 11.52
CA ASP A 23 -2.45 -32.63 11.60
C ASP A 23 -1.92 -32.11 10.26
N PRO A 24 -1.34 -30.89 10.21
CA PRO A 24 -0.85 -30.27 8.97
C PRO A 24 0.20 -31.13 8.25
N SER A 25 0.81 -32.09 8.94
CA SER A 25 1.78 -33.03 8.38
C SER A 25 1.16 -34.23 7.63
N THR A 26 -0.17 -34.44 7.70
CA THR A 26 -0.79 -35.70 7.25
C THR A 26 -1.54 -35.67 5.93
N ASP A 27 -1.74 -34.51 5.29
CA ASP A 27 -2.34 -34.48 3.96
C ASP A 27 -1.60 -33.53 3.01
N GLY A 28 -0.46 -33.99 2.49
CA GLY A 28 0.30 -33.29 1.45
C GLY A 28 -0.52 -33.01 0.18
N ASP A 29 -1.68 -33.63 0.01
CA ASP A 29 -2.62 -33.33 -1.09
C ASP A 29 -3.36 -32.00 -0.83
N LEU A 30 -3.72 -31.69 0.42
CA LEU A 30 -4.36 -30.41 0.76
C LEU A 30 -3.48 -29.21 0.42
N LEU A 31 -2.17 -29.26 0.70
CA LEU A 31 -1.24 -28.18 0.35
C LEU A 31 -1.19 -27.90 -1.15
N ARG A 32 -1.44 -28.93 -1.99
CA ARG A 32 -1.52 -28.78 -3.45
C ARG A 32 -2.82 -28.12 -3.92
N HIS A 33 -3.84 -28.05 -3.06
CA HIS A 33 -5.10 -27.37 -3.33
C HIS A 33 -5.09 -25.88 -2.90
N HIS A 34 -3.98 -25.39 -2.35
CA HIS A 34 -3.81 -23.97 -2.01
C HIS A 34 -2.99 -23.25 -3.07
N ILE A 35 -3.50 -22.10 -3.55
CA ILE A 35 -2.76 -21.20 -4.43
C ILE A 35 -2.13 -20.11 -3.57
N LEU A 36 -0.80 -20.06 -3.56
CA LEU A 36 -0.02 -18.98 -2.96
C LEU A 36 0.48 -18.03 -4.04
N ASP A 37 0.52 -16.75 -3.72
CA ASP A 37 1.10 -15.77 -4.63
C ASP A 37 2.61 -15.98 -4.75
N PHE A 38 3.11 -15.88 -5.98
CA PHE A 38 4.55 -15.80 -6.29
C PHE A 38 5.39 -17.02 -5.89
N ARG A 39 4.77 -18.20 -5.78
CA ARG A 39 5.43 -19.48 -5.51
C ARG A 39 4.96 -20.53 -6.50
N GLN A 40 5.71 -21.61 -6.65
CA GLN A 40 5.24 -22.80 -7.34
C GLN A 40 4.62 -23.75 -6.31
N MET A 41 3.38 -24.23 -6.56
CA MET A 41 2.58 -24.95 -5.56
C MET A 41 3.13 -26.33 -5.22
N THR A 42 3.66 -27.07 -6.19
CA THR A 42 4.34 -28.36 -5.97
C THR A 42 5.54 -28.19 -5.04
N GLN A 43 6.40 -27.20 -5.31
CA GLN A 43 7.57 -26.89 -4.49
C GLN A 43 7.17 -26.47 -3.07
N PHE A 44 6.10 -25.68 -2.93
CA PHE A 44 5.57 -25.33 -1.62
C PHE A 44 5.06 -26.56 -0.87
N ALA A 45 4.32 -27.45 -1.53
CA ALA A 45 3.77 -28.65 -0.91
C ALA A 45 4.85 -29.67 -0.49
N GLU A 46 6.02 -29.68 -1.13
CA GLU A 46 7.14 -30.57 -0.77
C GLU A 46 7.87 -30.13 0.51
N ALA A 47 7.95 -28.83 0.77
CA ALA A 47 8.63 -28.27 1.95
C ALA A 47 7.91 -26.99 2.43
N PRO A 48 6.71 -27.12 3.01
CA PRO A 48 5.90 -25.98 3.41
C PRO A 48 6.47 -25.33 4.67
N TRP A 49 6.36 -24.01 4.76
CA TRP A 49 6.44 -23.31 6.02
C TRP A 49 5.02 -23.10 6.55
N ILE A 50 4.69 -23.78 7.65
CA ILE A 50 3.39 -23.70 8.30
C ILE A 50 3.63 -23.05 9.66
N PHE A 51 3.09 -21.85 9.87
CA PHE A 51 3.23 -21.11 11.11
C PHE A 51 1.98 -21.25 11.98
N ASP A 52 2.17 -21.52 13.28
CA ASP A 52 1.07 -21.77 14.22
C ASP A 52 1.01 -20.76 15.38
N GLN A 53 2.12 -20.07 15.66
CA GLN A 53 2.21 -19.06 16.71
C GLN A 53 3.03 -17.85 16.25
N ALA A 54 2.79 -16.72 16.91
CA ALA A 54 3.51 -15.50 16.65
C ALA A 54 3.55 -14.62 17.91
N ASP A 55 4.67 -13.94 18.15
CA ASP A 55 4.84 -13.04 19.29
C ASP A 55 5.88 -11.95 18.98
N GLY A 56 5.45 -10.69 19.08
CA GLY A 56 6.28 -9.52 18.81
C GLY A 56 6.78 -9.51 17.36
N VAL A 57 8.06 -9.79 17.16
CA VAL A 57 8.70 -9.85 15.82
C VAL A 57 9.00 -11.27 15.38
N ARG A 58 8.39 -12.27 16.02
CA ARG A 58 8.72 -13.67 15.81
C ARG A 58 7.53 -14.49 15.35
N LEU A 59 7.80 -15.45 14.47
CA LEU A 59 6.89 -16.50 14.04
C LEU A 59 7.41 -17.86 14.50
N ARG A 60 6.51 -18.78 14.81
CA ARG A 60 6.84 -20.16 15.15
C ARG A 60 6.23 -21.10 14.11
N ASP A 61 7.02 -22.06 13.64
CA ASP A 61 6.50 -23.13 12.79
C ASP A 61 5.90 -24.28 13.60
N THR A 62 5.18 -25.17 12.92
CA THR A 62 4.58 -26.38 13.51
C THR A 62 5.61 -27.39 14.03
N ASP A 63 6.88 -27.29 13.62
CA ASP A 63 7.99 -28.10 14.13
C ASP A 63 8.57 -27.54 15.44
N GLY A 64 8.12 -26.36 15.86
CA GLY A 64 8.51 -25.71 17.11
C GLY A 64 9.66 -24.72 16.99
N HIS A 65 10.16 -24.42 15.79
CA HIS A 65 11.22 -23.46 15.58
C HIS A 65 10.70 -22.03 15.55
N TRP A 66 11.43 -21.12 16.18
CA TRP A 66 11.13 -19.69 16.19
C TRP A 66 12.04 -18.93 15.22
N TYR A 67 11.44 -18.03 14.44
CA TYR A 67 12.10 -17.20 13.45
C TYR A 67 11.88 -15.73 13.77
N ILE A 68 12.89 -14.90 13.52
CA ILE A 68 12.71 -13.45 13.49
C ILE A 68 12.14 -13.08 12.13
N ASP A 69 10.99 -12.43 12.13
CA ASP A 69 10.40 -11.84 10.94
C ASP A 69 11.03 -10.46 10.68
N GLY A 70 12.09 -10.46 9.86
CA GLY A 70 12.80 -9.24 9.45
C GLY A 70 12.05 -8.38 8.43
N LEU A 71 10.90 -8.82 7.92
CA LEU A 71 10.16 -8.14 6.85
C LEU A 71 8.76 -7.67 7.28
N SER A 72 8.35 -7.98 8.52
CA SER A 72 6.98 -7.75 8.99
C SER A 72 5.95 -8.46 8.09
N GLY A 73 6.23 -9.72 7.73
CA GLY A 73 5.53 -10.51 6.72
C GLY A 73 5.89 -9.99 5.33
N VAL A 74 4.98 -9.22 4.72
CA VAL A 74 5.26 -8.47 3.49
C VAL A 74 5.02 -6.99 3.76
N PHE A 75 5.79 -6.42 4.70
CA PHE A 75 5.68 -5.04 5.20
C PHE A 75 4.34 -4.71 5.89
N VAL A 76 3.67 -5.72 6.45
CA VAL A 76 2.31 -5.61 7.02
C VAL A 76 2.32 -5.48 8.53
N ALA A 77 3.02 -6.37 9.24
CA ALA A 77 2.98 -6.54 10.70
C ALA A 77 3.71 -5.43 11.47
N SER A 78 3.36 -4.17 11.20
CA SER A 78 4.05 -2.98 11.72
C SER A 78 3.83 -2.75 13.22
N LEU A 79 2.80 -3.36 13.80
CA LEU A 79 2.51 -3.33 15.25
C LEU A 79 3.07 -4.56 16.00
N GLY A 80 3.78 -5.45 15.29
CA GLY A 80 4.14 -6.77 15.79
C GLY A 80 2.94 -7.72 15.89
N TYR A 81 3.24 -8.99 16.11
CA TYR A 81 2.28 -10.07 16.35
C TYR A 81 1.82 -10.07 17.81
N GLY A 82 0.57 -10.49 18.07
CA GLY A 82 0.04 -10.68 19.42
C GLY A 82 -0.34 -9.39 20.18
N ASN A 83 -0.60 -8.28 19.48
CA ASN A 83 -0.98 -7.01 20.08
C ASN A 83 -2.39 -7.09 20.70
N THR A 84 -2.44 -7.32 22.00
CA THR A 84 -3.68 -7.52 22.76
C THR A 84 -4.65 -6.35 22.66
N LYS A 85 -4.15 -5.11 22.61
CA LYS A 85 -5.01 -3.91 22.48
C LYS A 85 -5.80 -3.90 21.17
N VAL A 86 -5.17 -4.34 20.07
CA VAL A 86 -5.84 -4.42 18.75
C VAL A 86 -6.83 -5.58 18.74
N ILE A 87 -6.44 -6.74 19.27
CA ILE A 87 -7.30 -7.92 19.37
C ILE A 87 -8.58 -7.61 20.16
N GLU A 88 -8.45 -7.04 21.36
CA GLU A 88 -9.60 -6.67 22.20
C GLU A 88 -10.51 -5.63 21.53
N ALA A 89 -9.94 -4.69 20.76
CA ALA A 89 -10.72 -3.71 20.01
C ALA A 89 -11.56 -4.37 18.89
N ILE A 90 -10.98 -5.34 18.17
CA ILE A 90 -11.67 -6.12 17.14
C ILE A 90 -12.77 -6.97 17.76
N GLU A 91 -12.46 -7.71 18.83
CA GLU A 91 -13.45 -8.55 19.53
C GLU A 91 -14.66 -7.75 20.00
N ARG A 92 -14.40 -6.58 20.61
CA ARG A 92 -15.47 -5.67 21.04
C ARG A 92 -16.32 -5.23 19.85
N GLN A 93 -15.70 -4.80 18.76
CA GLN A 93 -16.44 -4.34 17.58
C GLN A 93 -17.27 -5.46 16.94
N LEU A 94 -16.74 -6.68 16.84
CA LEU A 94 -17.47 -7.82 16.30
C LEU A 94 -18.72 -8.17 17.12
N ARG A 95 -18.66 -8.03 18.45
CA ARG A 95 -19.82 -8.21 19.34
C ARG A 95 -20.86 -7.10 19.21
N THR A 96 -20.42 -5.87 18.90
CA THR A 96 -21.31 -4.71 18.76
C THR A 96 -21.95 -4.66 17.37
N LEU A 97 -21.14 -4.65 16.31
CA LEU A 97 -21.57 -4.58 14.91
C LEU A 97 -20.44 -5.08 14.00
N HIS A 98 -20.57 -6.32 13.51
CA HIS A 98 -19.57 -6.93 12.64
C HIS A 98 -19.62 -6.41 11.19
N PHE A 99 -20.76 -5.87 10.74
CA PHE A 99 -20.93 -5.38 9.37
C PHE A 99 -21.95 -4.24 9.29
N ALA A 100 -21.58 -3.13 8.62
CA ALA A 100 -22.48 -2.06 8.23
C ALA A 100 -22.66 -2.09 6.70
N PRO A 101 -23.90 -2.21 6.16
CA PRO A 101 -24.11 -2.31 4.71
C PRO A 101 -23.70 -1.02 3.98
N PRO A 102 -22.66 -1.06 3.12
CA PRO A 102 -22.02 0.15 2.57
C PRO A 102 -22.89 0.97 1.59
N LEU A 103 -24.00 0.40 1.10
CA LEU A 103 -24.99 1.12 0.27
C LEU A 103 -26.10 1.79 1.09
N HIS A 104 -26.20 1.49 2.39
CA HIS A 104 -27.29 1.97 3.25
C HIS A 104 -26.78 2.82 4.42
N GLY A 105 -25.49 2.76 4.75
CA GLY A 105 -24.94 3.54 5.85
C GLY A 105 -23.45 3.30 6.11
N THR A 106 -23.01 3.77 7.27
CA THR A 106 -21.64 3.67 7.76
C THR A 106 -21.63 3.30 9.24
N SER A 107 -20.45 3.16 9.84
CA SER A 107 -20.28 2.81 11.25
C SER A 107 -19.47 3.86 12.00
N ILE A 108 -19.64 3.94 13.32
CA ILE A 108 -18.85 4.84 14.18
C ILE A 108 -17.34 4.60 14.03
N PRO A 109 -16.83 3.34 14.01
CA PRO A 109 -15.41 3.09 13.75
C PRO A 109 -14.93 3.62 12.39
N ALA A 110 -15.74 3.50 11.33
CA ALA A 110 -15.38 4.02 10.03
C ALA A 110 -15.28 5.57 10.04
N LEU A 111 -16.19 6.25 10.75
CA LEU A 111 -16.15 7.70 10.94
C LEU A 111 -14.96 8.15 11.80
N ASP A 112 -14.63 7.42 12.87
CA ASP A 112 -13.45 7.72 13.70
C ASP A 112 -12.14 7.51 12.91
N LEU A 113 -12.06 6.42 12.13
CA LEU A 113 -10.92 6.17 11.25
C LEU A 113 -10.77 7.30 10.22
N ALA A 114 -11.85 7.69 9.54
CA ALA A 114 -11.83 8.79 8.59
C ALA A 114 -11.39 10.10 9.26
N SER A 115 -11.90 10.41 10.46
CA SER A 115 -11.50 11.59 11.24
C SER A 115 -10.00 11.58 11.59
N ARG A 116 -9.46 10.43 12.00
CA ARG A 116 -8.02 10.27 12.28
C ARG A 116 -7.17 10.46 11.04
N LEU A 117 -7.52 9.79 9.94
CA LEU A 117 -6.78 9.91 8.68
C LEU A 117 -6.77 11.34 8.14
N ARG A 118 -7.89 12.07 8.26
CA ARG A 118 -7.96 13.50 7.90
C ARG A 118 -6.98 14.38 8.69
N ARG A 119 -6.75 14.06 9.98
CA ARG A 119 -5.79 14.77 10.82
C ARG A 119 -4.33 14.41 10.50
N LEU A 120 -4.08 13.18 10.07
CA LEU A 120 -2.74 12.71 9.71
C LEU A 120 -2.33 13.14 8.30
N ALA A 121 -3.30 13.43 7.43
CA ALA A 121 -3.05 13.89 6.07
C ALA A 121 -2.09 15.11 6.06
N PRO A 122 -1.09 15.15 5.16
CA PRO A 122 -0.20 16.29 5.01
C PRO A 122 -0.98 17.62 4.88
N GLU A 123 -0.44 18.70 5.44
CA GLU A 123 -1.10 20.01 5.46
C GLU A 123 -1.48 20.50 4.05
N ALA A 124 -0.62 20.27 3.06
CA ALA A 124 -0.89 20.64 1.68
C ALA A 124 -2.02 19.83 1.00
N MET A 125 -2.49 18.72 1.61
CA MET A 125 -3.67 17.99 1.14
C MET A 125 -4.98 18.52 1.73
N GLN A 126 -4.93 19.50 2.64
CA GLN A 126 -6.11 20.14 3.18
C GLN A 126 -6.82 20.98 2.09
N GLY A 127 -8.08 21.31 2.33
CA GLY A 127 -8.89 22.16 1.45
C GLY A 127 -10.07 22.72 2.23
N ARG A 128 -11.06 23.31 1.54
CA ARG A 128 -12.18 23.99 2.20
C ARG A 128 -12.96 23.06 3.13
N HIS A 129 -13.13 21.81 2.70
CA HIS A 129 -13.83 20.77 3.46
C HIS A 129 -12.90 19.76 4.12
N GLY A 130 -11.58 20.01 4.12
CA GLY A 130 -10.54 19.04 4.42
C GLY A 130 -10.47 17.90 3.39
N PRO A 131 -9.58 16.93 3.57
CA PRO A 131 -9.43 15.81 2.65
C PRO A 131 -10.60 14.83 2.75
N GLY A 132 -10.95 14.23 1.61
CA GLY A 132 -11.89 13.10 1.53
C GLY A 132 -11.20 11.80 1.91
N ILE A 133 -11.96 10.83 2.41
CA ILE A 133 -11.44 9.50 2.79
C ILE A 133 -12.32 8.42 2.16
N LYS A 134 -11.70 7.53 1.38
CA LYS A 134 -12.32 6.30 0.89
C LYS A 134 -11.69 5.12 1.61
N ILE A 135 -12.46 4.37 2.40
CA ILE A 135 -12.00 3.15 3.10
C ILE A 135 -12.30 1.92 2.22
N LEU A 136 -11.34 1.00 2.12
CA LEU A 136 -11.44 -0.27 1.40
C LEU A 136 -10.75 -1.39 2.20
N SER A 137 -10.56 -2.57 1.61
CA SER A 137 -10.04 -3.76 2.31
C SER A 137 -8.58 -4.06 2.00
N GLY A 138 -8.10 -3.67 0.82
CA GLY A 138 -6.75 -4.01 0.35
C GLY A 138 -6.03 -2.92 -0.44
N GLY A 139 -4.71 -3.05 -0.54
CA GLY A 139 -3.85 -2.11 -1.27
C GLY A 139 -4.21 -1.99 -2.75
N SER A 140 -4.39 -3.12 -3.45
CA SER A 140 -4.81 -3.12 -4.87
C SER A 140 -6.13 -2.37 -5.07
N GLU A 141 -7.09 -2.49 -4.14
CA GLU A 141 -8.36 -1.76 -4.18
C GLU A 141 -8.16 -0.25 -3.98
N ALA A 142 -7.26 0.14 -3.07
CA ALA A 142 -6.92 1.55 -2.85
C ALA A 142 -6.31 2.17 -4.12
N THR A 143 -5.41 1.45 -4.78
CA THR A 143 -4.86 1.85 -6.09
C THR A 143 -5.96 1.97 -7.14
N GLU A 144 -6.84 0.97 -7.30
CA GLU A 144 -7.97 1.06 -8.25
C GLU A 144 -8.86 2.27 -7.96
N ALA A 145 -9.16 2.51 -6.68
CA ALA A 145 -9.95 3.66 -6.28
C ALA A 145 -9.25 4.97 -6.63
N ALA A 146 -7.94 5.11 -6.38
CA ALA A 146 -7.17 6.30 -6.73
C ALA A 146 -7.15 6.52 -8.27
N LEU A 147 -6.96 5.47 -9.06
CA LEU A 147 -7.00 5.54 -10.52
C LEU A 147 -8.37 5.97 -11.04
N LYS A 148 -9.46 5.42 -10.47
CA LYS A 148 -10.84 5.83 -10.78
C LYS A 148 -11.10 7.28 -10.37
N LEU A 149 -10.71 7.67 -9.16
CA LEU A 149 -10.87 9.02 -8.63
C LEU A 149 -10.17 10.04 -9.53
N ALA A 150 -8.95 9.76 -9.98
CA ALA A 150 -8.22 10.65 -10.88
C ALA A 150 -8.96 10.85 -12.22
N ARG A 151 -9.43 9.78 -12.86
CA ARG A 151 -10.18 9.85 -14.12
C ARG A 151 -11.52 10.59 -13.94
N GLN A 152 -12.24 10.28 -12.86
CA GLN A 152 -13.53 10.90 -12.57
C GLN A 152 -13.38 12.38 -12.23
N TYR A 153 -12.37 12.75 -11.44
CA TYR A 153 -12.04 14.15 -11.14
C TYR A 153 -11.91 14.95 -12.43
N TRP A 154 -11.08 14.49 -13.38
CA TRP A 154 -10.88 15.23 -14.63
C TRP A 154 -12.14 15.31 -15.48
N LYS A 155 -12.94 14.24 -15.54
CA LYS A 155 -14.24 14.28 -16.22
C LYS A 155 -15.16 15.34 -15.61
N GLN A 156 -15.24 15.42 -14.28
CA GLN A 156 -16.05 16.40 -13.55
C GLN A 156 -15.49 17.82 -13.67
N ALA A 157 -14.17 17.97 -13.83
CA ALA A 157 -13.48 19.23 -14.06
C ALA A 157 -13.51 19.70 -15.53
N GLY A 158 -14.18 18.98 -16.44
CA GLY A 158 -14.31 19.37 -17.85
C GLY A 158 -13.19 18.89 -18.77
N HIS A 159 -12.32 17.99 -18.31
CA HIS A 159 -11.22 17.39 -19.07
C HIS A 159 -11.41 15.87 -19.29
N PRO A 160 -12.47 15.43 -20.00
CA PRO A 160 -12.84 14.01 -20.10
C PRO A 160 -11.83 13.15 -20.87
N ARG A 161 -10.87 13.76 -21.57
CA ARG A 161 -9.80 13.05 -22.29
C ARG A 161 -8.62 12.68 -21.39
N LYS A 162 -8.52 13.22 -20.15
CA LYS A 162 -7.47 12.85 -19.21
C LYS A 162 -7.77 11.48 -18.59
N TYR A 163 -7.18 10.43 -19.14
CA TYR A 163 -7.33 9.04 -18.66
C TYR A 163 -6.03 8.26 -18.51
N LYS A 164 -4.95 8.70 -19.16
CA LYS A 164 -3.66 8.00 -19.14
C LYS A 164 -3.02 8.17 -17.76
N VAL A 165 -2.32 7.13 -17.32
CA VAL A 165 -1.59 7.12 -16.06
C VAL A 165 -0.14 6.78 -16.34
N ILE A 166 0.77 7.61 -15.85
CA ILE A 166 2.21 7.40 -15.93
C ILE A 166 2.65 6.78 -14.61
N ALA A 167 3.11 5.53 -14.66
CA ALA A 167 3.68 4.81 -13.55
C ALA A 167 5.18 4.61 -13.74
N ARG A 168 5.82 3.84 -12.87
CA ARG A 168 7.28 3.68 -12.86
C ARG A 168 7.68 2.24 -13.16
N TYR A 169 8.65 2.03 -14.06
CA TYR A 169 9.26 0.72 -14.27
C TYR A 169 9.81 0.15 -12.98
N GLY A 170 9.60 -1.14 -12.75
CA GLY A 170 9.94 -1.81 -11.49
C GLY A 170 9.06 -1.45 -10.29
N GLY A 171 8.14 -0.46 -10.34
CA GLY A 171 7.21 -0.19 -9.23
C GLY A 171 6.17 -1.30 -9.02
N TYR A 172 5.52 -1.35 -7.85
CA TYR A 172 4.44 -2.30 -7.57
C TYR A 172 3.22 -1.59 -6.97
N HIS A 173 2.07 -1.71 -7.63
CA HIS A 173 0.85 -0.98 -7.25
C HIS A 173 -0.36 -1.89 -6.99
N GLY A 174 -0.18 -3.21 -7.08
CA GLY A 174 -1.23 -4.20 -6.82
C GLY A 174 -1.36 -5.25 -7.92
N ALA A 175 -2.40 -6.08 -7.79
CA ALA A 175 -2.65 -7.26 -8.61
C ALA A 175 -4.07 -7.33 -9.23
N THR A 176 -4.92 -6.32 -9.04
CA THR A 176 -6.15 -6.16 -9.83
C THR A 176 -5.80 -5.62 -11.22
N MET A 177 -6.66 -5.78 -12.23
CA MET A 177 -6.29 -5.45 -13.62
C MET A 177 -5.76 -4.01 -13.82
N GLY A 178 -6.38 -2.98 -13.23
CA GLY A 178 -5.92 -1.59 -13.33
C GLY A 178 -4.67 -1.33 -12.49
N SER A 179 -4.63 -1.81 -11.25
CA SER A 179 -3.43 -1.66 -10.40
C SER A 179 -2.21 -2.40 -10.94
N LEU A 180 -2.41 -3.61 -11.48
CA LEU A 180 -1.40 -4.40 -12.17
C LEU A 180 -0.94 -3.71 -13.47
N SER A 181 -1.83 -2.99 -14.17
CA SER A 181 -1.44 -2.20 -15.35
C SER A 181 -0.46 -1.08 -14.99
N ALA A 182 -0.57 -0.50 -13.78
CA ALA A 182 0.36 0.48 -13.24
C ALA A 182 1.67 -0.13 -12.69
N THR A 183 1.66 -1.40 -12.25
CA THR A 183 2.88 -2.09 -11.81
C THR A 183 3.93 -2.06 -12.92
N GLY A 184 5.21 -1.88 -12.59
CA GLY A 184 6.29 -1.74 -13.57
C GLY A 184 7.19 -2.96 -13.74
N GLY A 185 6.95 -4.05 -13.01
CA GLY A 185 7.69 -5.30 -13.12
C GLY A 185 7.08 -6.24 -14.17
N TRP A 186 7.85 -6.64 -15.18
CA TRP A 186 7.36 -7.49 -16.27
C TRP A 186 7.01 -8.88 -15.77
N GLU A 187 7.76 -9.39 -14.80
CA GLU A 187 7.59 -10.72 -14.19
C GLU A 187 6.25 -10.87 -13.45
N ARG A 188 5.63 -9.74 -13.08
CA ARG A 188 4.30 -9.72 -12.46
C ARG A 188 3.18 -9.61 -13.49
N LYS A 189 3.45 -9.04 -14.66
CA LYS A 189 2.42 -8.58 -15.61
C LYS A 189 2.28 -9.46 -16.84
N SER A 190 3.39 -9.94 -17.39
CA SER A 190 3.42 -10.55 -18.73
C SER A 190 2.50 -11.76 -18.88
N VAL A 191 2.35 -12.55 -17.81
CA VAL A 191 1.47 -13.74 -17.81
C VAL A 191 -0.02 -13.41 -17.83
N PHE A 192 -0.41 -12.17 -17.58
CA PHE A 192 -1.79 -11.68 -17.55
C PHE A 192 -2.11 -10.72 -18.71
N GLU A 193 -1.16 -10.46 -19.60
CA GLU A 193 -1.37 -9.55 -20.73
C GLU A 193 -2.32 -10.14 -21.79
N PRO A 194 -3.08 -9.28 -22.51
CA PRO A 194 -3.05 -7.81 -22.46
C PRO A 194 -3.82 -7.21 -21.26
N LEU A 195 -3.23 -6.17 -20.65
CA LEU A 195 -3.79 -5.46 -19.50
C LEU A 195 -4.59 -4.20 -19.93
N VAL A 196 -4.96 -3.34 -18.97
CA VAL A 196 -5.80 -2.15 -19.20
C VAL A 196 -5.02 -1.11 -20.04
N PRO A 197 -5.59 -0.58 -21.13
CA PRO A 197 -4.96 0.47 -21.93
C PRO A 197 -4.77 1.79 -21.17
N GLY A 198 -3.81 2.60 -21.64
CA GLY A 198 -3.56 3.95 -21.12
C GLY A 198 -2.60 4.02 -19.93
N PHE A 199 -1.84 2.95 -19.66
CA PHE A 199 -0.76 2.97 -18.67
C PHE A 199 0.60 3.05 -19.37
N LEU A 200 1.41 4.01 -18.93
CA LEU A 200 2.76 4.28 -19.43
C LEU A 200 3.74 4.14 -18.28
N HIS A 201 5.02 3.90 -18.58
CA HIS A 201 6.03 3.67 -17.54
C HIS A 201 7.28 4.49 -17.81
N HIS A 202 7.75 5.22 -16.80
CA HIS A 202 9.01 5.96 -16.83
C HIS A 202 10.10 5.25 -16.01
N HIS A 203 11.36 5.64 -16.23
CA HIS A 203 12.52 5.07 -15.56
C HIS A 203 12.60 5.42 -14.07
N GLN A 204 13.28 4.57 -13.29
CA GLN A 204 13.50 4.78 -11.86
C GLN A 204 14.42 5.99 -11.59
N PRO A 205 14.33 6.63 -10.42
CA PRO A 205 15.16 7.79 -10.07
C PRO A 205 16.67 7.53 -10.16
N HIS A 206 17.10 6.29 -9.91
CA HIS A 206 18.51 5.91 -9.98
C HIS A 206 18.96 5.43 -11.38
N THR A 207 18.07 5.38 -12.38
CA THR A 207 18.40 4.82 -13.70
C THR A 207 19.57 5.55 -14.38
N TYR A 208 19.72 6.85 -14.16
CA TYR A 208 20.76 7.66 -14.81
C TYR A 208 22.03 7.84 -13.97
N MET A 209 22.21 7.07 -12.89
CA MET A 209 23.35 7.22 -11.97
C MET A 209 24.71 7.15 -12.68
N GLU A 210 24.89 6.22 -13.62
CA GLU A 210 26.15 6.05 -14.36
C GLU A 210 26.55 7.28 -15.17
N ALA A 211 25.57 8.02 -15.71
CA ALA A 211 25.82 9.25 -16.47
C ALA A 211 26.44 10.36 -15.58
N PHE A 212 26.25 10.28 -14.27
CA PHE A 212 26.73 11.24 -13.28
C PHE A 212 27.82 10.66 -12.36
N ALA A 213 28.41 9.51 -12.70
CA ALA A 213 29.41 8.82 -11.87
C ALA A 213 30.72 9.62 -11.65
N HIS A 214 30.91 10.73 -12.37
CA HIS A 214 32.01 11.66 -12.19
C HIS A 214 31.78 12.67 -11.06
N LEU A 215 30.57 12.76 -10.52
CA LEU A 215 30.19 13.61 -9.38
C LEU A 215 30.31 12.84 -8.05
N PRO A 216 30.37 13.55 -6.91
CA PRO A 216 30.16 12.94 -5.60
C PRO A 216 28.83 12.17 -5.53
N ALA A 217 28.75 11.12 -4.71
CA ALA A 217 27.62 10.19 -4.68
C ALA A 217 26.25 10.88 -4.50
N ASP A 218 26.15 11.83 -3.57
CA ASP A 218 24.89 12.54 -3.29
C ASP A 218 24.49 13.48 -4.44
N GLU A 219 25.47 14.17 -5.05
CA GLU A 219 25.24 15.02 -6.23
C GLU A 219 24.84 14.20 -7.46
N ALA A 220 25.46 13.03 -7.64
CA ALA A 220 25.11 12.09 -8.70
C ALA A 220 23.66 11.56 -8.52
N ALA A 221 23.28 11.22 -7.29
CA ALA A 221 21.93 10.78 -6.95
C ALA A 221 20.88 11.86 -7.20
N GLU A 222 21.17 13.10 -6.81
CA GLU A 222 20.32 14.25 -7.09
C GLU A 222 20.19 14.51 -8.60
N ALA A 223 21.30 14.54 -9.34
CA ALA A 223 21.30 14.76 -10.78
C ALA A 223 20.55 13.65 -11.54
N ALA A 224 20.77 12.39 -11.18
CA ALA A 224 20.08 11.23 -11.76
C ALA A 224 18.57 11.28 -11.49
N GLY A 225 18.18 11.60 -10.24
CA GLY A 225 16.79 11.79 -9.85
C GLY A 225 16.13 12.91 -10.66
N LEU A 226 16.76 14.09 -10.73
CA LEU A 226 16.24 15.21 -11.53
C LEU A 226 16.12 14.85 -13.01
N MET A 227 17.08 14.13 -13.58
CA MET A 227 17.02 13.64 -14.95
C MET A 227 15.82 12.70 -15.15
N ALA A 228 15.60 11.75 -14.23
CA ALA A 228 14.45 10.86 -14.28
C ALA A 228 13.12 11.62 -14.20
N ALA A 229 12.97 12.56 -13.26
CA ALA A 229 11.77 13.39 -13.16
C ALA A 229 11.54 14.24 -14.42
N ASN A 230 12.60 14.83 -14.99
CA ASN A 230 12.50 15.59 -16.23
C ASN A 230 12.05 14.74 -17.43
N MET A 231 12.43 13.46 -17.47
CA MET A 231 11.92 12.54 -18.51
C MET A 231 10.42 12.28 -18.35
N VAL A 232 9.88 12.32 -17.13
CA VAL A 232 8.41 12.27 -16.92
C VAL A 232 7.74 13.48 -17.55
N GLY A 233 8.31 14.68 -17.39
CA GLY A 233 7.80 15.90 -18.04
C GLY A 233 7.75 15.77 -19.56
N ARG A 234 8.82 15.25 -20.18
CA ARG A 234 8.85 14.97 -21.63
C ARG A 234 7.82 13.93 -22.04
N MET A 235 7.61 12.89 -21.23
CA MET A 235 6.59 11.88 -21.50
C MET A 235 5.18 12.49 -21.48
N ILE A 236 4.87 13.37 -20.53
CA ILE A 236 3.58 14.09 -20.50
C ILE A 236 3.39 14.89 -21.80
N GLU A 237 4.41 15.63 -22.23
CA GLU A 237 4.36 16.45 -23.45
C GLU A 237 4.17 15.60 -24.71
N ASN A 238 4.87 14.47 -24.82
CA ASN A 238 4.79 13.55 -25.96
C ASN A 238 3.45 12.82 -26.07
N GLU A 239 2.75 12.64 -24.96
CA GLU A 239 1.50 11.88 -24.89
C GLU A 239 0.25 12.73 -25.05
N ASP A 240 0.40 14.03 -25.36
CA ASP A 240 -0.62 15.07 -25.20
C ASP A 240 -1.00 15.26 -23.70
N PRO A 241 -0.58 16.37 -23.06
CA PRO A 241 -0.91 16.67 -21.66
C PRO A 241 -2.41 16.62 -21.36
N GLU A 242 -3.27 16.90 -22.35
CA GLU A 242 -4.74 16.83 -22.20
C GLU A 242 -5.28 15.40 -22.12
N THR A 243 -4.41 14.39 -22.21
CA THR A 243 -4.77 12.98 -22.05
C THR A 243 -4.21 12.31 -20.81
N VAL A 244 -3.25 12.95 -20.13
CA VAL A 244 -2.64 12.42 -18.91
C VAL A 244 -3.43 12.86 -17.68
N ALA A 245 -3.96 11.87 -16.95
CA ALA A 245 -4.73 12.08 -15.73
C ALA A 245 -3.84 12.17 -14.49
N ALA A 246 -2.86 11.26 -14.38
CA ALA A 246 -2.07 11.15 -13.17
C ALA A 246 -0.69 10.56 -13.40
N ILE A 247 0.22 10.85 -12.46
CA ILE A 247 1.44 10.09 -12.20
C ILE A 247 1.23 9.31 -10.91
N ILE A 248 1.59 8.02 -10.89
CA ILE A 248 1.58 7.20 -9.67
C ILE A 248 2.99 6.70 -9.35
N VAL A 249 3.41 6.92 -8.09
CA VAL A 249 4.75 6.54 -7.60
C VAL A 249 4.69 6.09 -6.15
N GLU A 250 5.54 5.14 -5.77
CA GLU A 250 5.86 4.89 -4.36
C GLU A 250 6.90 5.92 -3.89
N PRO A 251 6.79 6.51 -2.68
CA PRO A 251 7.82 7.38 -2.10
C PRO A 251 9.19 6.69 -1.92
N MET A 252 9.18 5.37 -1.72
CA MET A 252 10.35 4.50 -1.84
C MET A 252 9.88 3.22 -2.51
N SER A 253 10.52 2.82 -3.62
CA SER A 253 10.16 1.53 -4.25
C SER A 253 10.80 0.40 -3.47
N ILE A 254 9.98 -0.61 -3.15
CA ILE A 254 10.42 -1.85 -2.54
C ILE A 254 9.79 -2.99 -3.32
N SER A 255 10.45 -3.35 -4.42
CA SER A 255 9.88 -4.19 -5.47
C SER A 255 10.98 -4.82 -6.31
N ALA A 256 10.67 -5.25 -7.55
CA ALA A 256 11.64 -5.85 -8.48
C ALA A 256 12.83 -4.95 -8.83
N ALA A 257 12.71 -3.63 -8.64
CA ALA A 257 13.81 -2.68 -8.79
C ALA A 257 14.79 -2.65 -7.58
N GLY A 258 14.53 -3.44 -6.54
CA GLY A 258 15.24 -3.36 -5.26
C GLY A 258 14.74 -2.23 -4.37
N PHE A 259 15.51 -1.91 -3.33
CA PHE A 259 15.27 -0.75 -2.46
C PHE A 259 15.78 0.52 -3.14
N VAL A 260 14.86 1.29 -3.69
CA VAL A 260 15.18 2.57 -4.33
C VAL A 260 14.75 3.70 -3.41
N VAL A 261 15.73 4.48 -2.96
CA VAL A 261 15.55 5.66 -2.11
C VAL A 261 15.84 6.92 -2.93
N PRO A 262 14.82 7.64 -3.42
CA PRO A 262 15.04 8.85 -4.22
C PRO A 262 15.42 10.04 -3.34
N MET A 263 16.17 10.98 -3.90
CA MET A 263 16.41 12.27 -3.26
C MET A 263 15.11 13.11 -3.23
N ALA A 264 14.91 13.94 -2.21
CA ALA A 264 13.71 14.79 -2.09
C ALA A 264 13.52 15.73 -3.31
N SER A 265 14.59 16.12 -3.99
CA SER A 265 14.54 16.90 -5.24
C SER A 265 13.78 16.20 -6.37
N TYR A 266 13.80 14.86 -6.43
CA TYR A 266 12.99 14.09 -7.38
C TYR A 266 11.49 14.35 -7.20
N TYR A 267 11.00 14.24 -5.96
CA TYR A 267 9.59 14.43 -5.65
C TYR A 267 9.14 15.89 -5.79
N ARG A 268 9.98 16.85 -5.38
CA ARG A 268 9.73 18.28 -5.64
C ARG A 268 9.57 18.54 -7.13
N ARG A 269 10.45 17.96 -7.95
CA ARG A 269 10.38 18.11 -9.40
C ARG A 269 9.14 17.45 -10.02
N LEU A 270 8.73 16.28 -9.55
CA LEU A 270 7.47 15.67 -9.99
C LEU A 270 6.27 16.55 -9.65
N ARG A 271 6.22 17.13 -8.45
CA ARG A 271 5.14 18.04 -8.05
C ARG A 271 5.06 19.26 -8.96
N GLU A 272 6.19 19.91 -9.24
CA GLU A 272 6.27 21.04 -10.18
C GLU A 272 5.74 20.67 -11.58
N LEU A 273 6.09 19.47 -12.07
CA LEU A 273 5.64 18.99 -13.37
C LEU A 273 4.13 18.68 -13.38
N CYS A 274 3.62 18.05 -12.32
CA CYS A 274 2.19 17.82 -12.12
C CYS A 274 1.41 19.14 -12.15
N ASP A 275 1.90 20.16 -11.44
CA ASP A 275 1.26 21.47 -11.35
C ASP A 275 1.30 22.20 -12.70
N LYS A 276 2.45 22.19 -13.39
CA LYS A 276 2.63 22.80 -14.72
C LYS A 276 1.69 22.20 -15.77
N HIS A 277 1.48 20.88 -15.74
CA HIS A 277 0.76 20.16 -16.79
C HIS A 277 -0.68 19.79 -16.42
N HIS A 278 -1.16 20.23 -15.25
CA HIS A 278 -2.47 19.83 -14.72
C HIS A 278 -2.62 18.30 -14.72
N VAL A 279 -1.72 17.61 -14.03
CA VAL A 279 -1.70 16.15 -13.87
C VAL A 279 -1.70 15.85 -12.37
N LEU A 280 -2.54 14.92 -11.92
CA LEU A 280 -2.59 14.57 -10.50
C LEU A 280 -1.36 13.74 -10.10
N LEU A 281 -0.85 13.96 -8.90
CA LEU A 281 0.18 13.11 -8.28
C LEU A 281 -0.48 12.11 -7.32
N ILE A 282 -0.20 10.83 -7.51
CA ILE A 282 -0.65 9.75 -6.64
C ILE A 282 0.57 9.18 -5.93
N TYR A 283 0.56 9.21 -4.60
CA TYR A 283 1.52 8.42 -3.82
C TYR A 283 0.90 7.09 -3.43
N ASP A 284 1.58 6.03 -3.83
CA ASP A 284 1.36 4.70 -3.29
C ASP A 284 2.15 4.56 -1.99
N GLU A 285 1.46 4.80 -0.87
CA GLU A 285 2.01 4.74 0.48
C GLU A 285 1.58 3.47 1.22
N ILE A 286 1.21 2.43 0.46
CA ILE A 286 0.78 1.16 1.04
C ILE A 286 1.90 0.55 1.89
N ILE A 287 3.18 0.74 1.56
CA ILE A 287 4.32 0.31 2.39
C ILE A 287 4.86 1.45 3.28
N THR A 288 5.04 2.63 2.70
CA THR A 288 5.77 3.73 3.36
C THR A 288 4.95 4.45 4.44
N GLY A 289 3.61 4.36 4.37
CA GLY A 289 2.71 4.94 5.36
C GLY A 289 2.76 4.22 6.72
N PHE A 290 2.19 4.89 7.72
CA PHE A 290 2.02 4.41 9.09
C PHE A 290 3.34 4.12 9.82
N GLY A 291 4.34 4.98 9.65
CA GLY A 291 5.54 4.99 10.50
C GLY A 291 6.75 4.25 9.94
N ARG A 292 6.65 3.60 8.77
CA ARG A 292 7.75 2.80 8.20
C ARG A 292 9.03 3.62 8.00
N LEU A 293 8.90 4.89 7.63
CA LEU A 293 10.01 5.79 7.36
C LEU A 293 10.41 6.65 8.58
N GLY A 294 9.87 6.37 9.77
CA GLY A 294 9.99 7.23 10.94
C GLY A 294 9.02 8.42 10.95
N GLU A 295 8.23 8.58 9.90
CA GLU A 295 7.18 9.58 9.73
C GLU A 295 5.84 8.91 9.40
N TRP A 296 4.72 9.65 9.54
CA TRP A 296 3.39 9.10 9.22
C TRP A 296 3.27 8.64 7.77
N PHE A 297 3.82 9.42 6.84
CA PHE A 297 3.82 9.12 5.41
C PHE A 297 5.16 9.55 4.78
N GLY A 298 5.54 8.92 3.68
CA GLY A 298 6.62 9.37 2.79
C GLY A 298 6.40 10.80 2.29
N ALA A 299 5.16 11.24 2.13
CA ALA A 299 4.81 12.63 1.87
C ALA A 299 5.35 13.58 2.97
N ASN A 300 5.27 13.18 4.24
CA ASN A 300 5.87 13.93 5.35
C ASN A 300 7.40 13.85 5.31
N PHE A 301 7.95 12.66 5.09
CA PHE A 301 9.40 12.44 5.04
C PHE A 301 10.09 13.30 3.95
N TYR A 302 9.51 13.38 2.76
CA TYR A 302 10.06 14.18 1.66
C TYR A 302 9.59 15.63 1.64
N GLY A 303 8.61 16.00 2.46
CA GLY A 303 8.00 17.33 2.46
C GLY A 303 7.26 17.68 1.16
N VAL A 304 6.73 16.68 0.45
CA VAL A 304 6.00 16.87 -0.81
C VAL A 304 4.68 16.10 -0.74
N ALA A 305 3.56 16.80 -0.90
CA ALA A 305 2.25 16.19 -0.83
C ALA A 305 1.72 15.76 -2.22
N PRO A 306 1.08 14.58 -2.31
CA PRO A 306 0.33 14.16 -3.49
C PRO A 306 -1.09 14.73 -3.50
N ASP A 307 -1.82 14.50 -4.59
CA ASP A 307 -3.25 14.81 -4.70
C ASP A 307 -4.11 13.62 -4.22
N LEU A 308 -3.60 12.39 -4.37
CA LEU A 308 -4.20 11.16 -3.86
C LEU A 308 -3.13 10.33 -3.14
N LEU A 309 -3.44 9.81 -1.95
CA LEU A 309 -2.51 9.02 -1.13
C LEU A 309 -3.13 7.67 -0.79
N CYS A 310 -2.56 6.58 -1.33
CA CYS A 310 -3.02 5.22 -1.10
C CYS A 310 -2.39 4.63 0.17
N CYS A 311 -3.21 4.10 1.07
CA CYS A 311 -2.86 3.52 2.36
C CYS A 311 -3.21 2.03 2.39
N GLY A 312 -2.44 1.22 3.12
CA GLY A 312 -2.74 -0.20 3.34
C GLY A 312 -1.82 -0.79 4.40
N LYS A 313 -1.53 -2.10 4.31
CA LYS A 313 -0.56 -2.86 5.12
C LYS A 313 -0.51 -2.41 6.61
N GLY A 314 0.44 -1.55 6.97
CA GLY A 314 0.65 -1.04 8.33
C GLY A 314 -0.59 -0.40 8.95
N MET A 315 -1.54 0.10 8.13
CA MET A 315 -2.82 0.64 8.60
C MET A 315 -3.66 -0.38 9.38
N GLY A 316 -3.72 -1.62 8.89
CA GLY A 316 -4.39 -2.74 9.57
C GLY A 316 -3.45 -3.60 10.39
N GLY A 317 -2.13 -3.46 10.20
CA GLY A 317 -1.11 -4.21 10.92
C GLY A 317 -1.17 -5.73 10.73
N GLY A 318 -1.94 -6.22 9.76
CA GLY A 318 -2.23 -7.65 9.56
C GLY A 318 -3.35 -8.21 10.44
N TYR A 319 -3.96 -7.40 11.31
CA TYR A 319 -5.06 -7.84 12.18
C TYR A 319 -6.41 -7.83 11.47
N VAL A 320 -6.63 -6.86 10.58
CA VAL A 320 -7.81 -6.76 9.73
C VAL A 320 -7.43 -6.26 8.33
N PRO A 321 -8.03 -6.80 7.25
CA PRO A 321 -7.90 -6.23 5.93
C PRO A 321 -8.54 -4.83 5.91
N VAL A 322 -7.71 -3.81 5.77
CA VAL A 322 -8.16 -2.43 5.64
C VAL A 322 -7.15 -1.61 4.85
N SER A 323 -7.65 -0.75 3.98
CA SER A 323 -6.89 0.20 3.17
C SER A 323 -7.69 1.50 3.03
N ALA A 324 -7.05 2.56 2.54
CA ALA A 324 -7.74 3.82 2.30
C ALA A 324 -7.11 4.61 1.15
N VAL A 325 -7.88 5.54 0.58
CA VAL A 325 -7.34 6.65 -0.20
C VAL A 325 -7.65 7.93 0.54
N ILE A 326 -6.61 8.71 0.85
CA ILE A 326 -6.74 10.09 1.31
C ILE A 326 -6.75 10.99 0.07
N ILE A 327 -7.78 11.81 -0.05
CA ILE A 327 -8.08 12.60 -1.25
C ILE A 327 -7.86 14.07 -0.90
N ALA A 328 -6.92 14.74 -1.57
CA ALA A 328 -6.65 16.15 -1.32
C ALA A 328 -7.92 16.99 -1.50
N GLY A 329 -8.07 18.04 -0.69
CA GLY A 329 -9.31 18.81 -0.61
C GLY A 329 -9.80 19.34 -1.96
N HIS A 330 -8.89 19.83 -2.82
CA HIS A 330 -9.25 20.31 -4.17
C HIS A 330 -9.78 19.20 -5.09
N VAL A 331 -9.34 17.95 -4.93
CA VAL A 331 -9.89 16.79 -5.65
C VAL A 331 -11.22 16.40 -5.04
N TRP A 332 -11.29 16.32 -3.72
CA TRP A 332 -12.49 15.93 -2.97
C TRP A 332 -13.68 16.84 -3.24
N GLU A 333 -13.45 18.14 -3.35
CA GLU A 333 -14.47 19.15 -3.67
C GLU A 333 -15.19 18.87 -4.99
N ALA A 334 -14.54 18.22 -5.97
CA ALA A 334 -15.18 17.86 -7.23
C ALA A 334 -16.23 16.74 -7.08
N PHE A 335 -16.24 16.02 -5.96
CA PHE A 335 -17.21 14.97 -5.62
C PHE A 335 -18.34 15.49 -4.71
N LEU A 336 -18.29 16.78 -4.35
CA LEU A 336 -19.37 17.45 -3.65
C LEU A 336 -20.20 18.25 -4.67
N GLY A 337 -21.52 18.23 -4.50
CA GLY A 337 -22.45 18.89 -5.42
C GLY A 337 -23.90 18.51 -5.15
N ASP A 338 -24.80 19.03 -5.98
CA ASP A 338 -26.19 18.62 -5.95
C ASP A 338 -26.31 17.19 -6.52
N PRO A 339 -27.21 16.32 -6.03
CA PRO A 339 -27.44 15.01 -6.63
C PRO A 339 -27.73 15.04 -8.14
N ALA A 340 -28.27 16.14 -8.67
CA ALA A 340 -28.49 16.34 -10.10
C ALA A 340 -27.19 16.43 -10.92
N ASP A 341 -26.07 16.81 -10.29
CA ASP A 341 -24.76 16.93 -10.96
C ASP A 341 -24.12 15.57 -11.26
N ARG A 342 -24.65 14.47 -10.69
CA ARG A 342 -24.20 13.10 -10.87
C ARG A 342 -22.69 12.89 -10.63
N ARG A 343 -22.20 13.45 -9.52
CA ARG A 343 -20.79 13.44 -9.08
C ARG A 343 -20.45 12.27 -8.13
N GLU A 344 -21.29 11.25 -8.07
CA GLU A 344 -21.10 10.05 -7.25
C GLU A 344 -19.99 9.12 -7.77
N PHE A 345 -19.25 8.49 -6.83
CA PHE A 345 -18.12 7.58 -7.11
C PHE A 345 -18.50 6.10 -7.27
#